data_AF-A0A078K164-F1
#
_entry.id   AF-A0A078K164-F1
#
_cell.length_a   1.000
_cell.length_b   1.000
_cell.length_c   1.000
_cell.angle_alpha   90.00
_cell.angle_beta   90.00
_cell.angle_gamma   90.00
#
_symmetry.space_group_name_H-M   'P 1'
#
loop_
_entity.id
_entity.type
_entity.pdbx_description
1 polymer ?
#
loop_
_entity_poly.entity_id
_entity_poly.type
_entity_poly.pdbx_seq_one_letter_code
_entity_poly.pdbx_strand_id
1 'polypeptide(L)'
;MHGPSVTEVIKNLITCLRKTEDDISSIYMESLKRGYQRYESELSCDGGESRVEKCLQVCRELAGRLSGMYVGAARNKHRLEILSVVKEGVEFAFRDAPKQMLFLEVAILPFATRLSVPDIIDIKREVQGRMVHVNTDEDPSGWRPCFTFLETLEEKCLKTEDVQDDKEGVAVKRKGRPKKRAETERKRLFDEESGSDDDESISGGSDKEDKGDFVDEDAPLIETIRSAARRRAVRGERSK
;
A
#
# COMPACT_ATOMS: atom_id res chain seq x y z
N MET A 1 -0.01 -9.09 20.00
CA MET A 1 -0.87 -9.05 21.20
C MET A 1 -2.19 -9.82 21.09
N HIS A 2 -2.81 -10.05 19.92
CA HIS A 2 -4.07 -10.84 19.87
C HIS A 2 -4.17 -11.87 18.71
N GLY A 3 -3.07 -12.14 18.01
CA GLY A 3 -3.02 -13.10 16.90
C GLY A 3 -3.70 -12.63 15.60
N PRO A 4 -3.56 -13.38 14.49
CA PRO A 4 -4.13 -13.02 13.19
C PRO A 4 -5.66 -12.95 13.19
N SER A 5 -6.32 -13.87 13.91
CA SER A 5 -7.79 -13.96 13.97
C SER A 5 -8.42 -12.68 14.51
N VAL A 6 -7.98 -12.19 15.67
CA VAL A 6 -8.51 -10.94 16.26
C VAL A 6 -8.17 -9.74 15.39
N THR A 7 -6.99 -9.73 14.76
CA THR A 7 -6.60 -8.65 13.85
C THR A 7 -7.58 -8.53 12.68
N GLU A 8 -8.04 -9.65 12.13
CA GLU A 8 -9.01 -9.66 11.03
C GLU A 8 -10.39 -9.20 11.46
N VAL A 9 -10.85 -9.62 12.64
CA VAL A 9 -12.10 -9.13 13.25
C VAL A 9 -12.06 -7.61 13.42
N ILE A 10 -10.95 -7.06 13.93
CA ILE A 10 -10.78 -5.62 14.12
C ILE A 10 -10.81 -4.88 12.78
N LYS A 11 -10.14 -5.37 11.74
CA LYS A 11 -10.18 -4.74 10.40
C LYS A 11 -11.59 -4.73 9.81
N ASN A 12 -12.32 -5.84 9.96
CA ASN A 12 -13.69 -5.96 9.50
C ASN A 12 -14.60 -4.99 10.26
N LEU A 13 -14.43 -4.88 11.57
CA LEU A 13 -15.11 -3.89 12.40
C LEU A 13 -14.82 -2.47 11.91
N ILE A 14 -13.55 -2.09 11.73
CA ILE A 14 -13.15 -0.78 11.22
C ILE A 14 -13.82 -0.49 9.86
N THR A 15 -13.88 -1.48 8.98
CA THR A 15 -14.50 -1.35 7.65
C THR A 15 -16.01 -1.17 7.76
N CYS A 16 -16.66 -1.78 8.75
CA CYS A 16 -18.07 -1.55 9.04
C CYS A 16 -18.29 -0.15 9.64
N LEU A 17 -17.47 0.24 10.63
CA LEU A 17 -17.54 1.55 11.28
C LEU A 17 -17.40 2.68 10.26
N ARG A 18 -16.49 2.58 9.28
CA ARG A 18 -16.38 3.57 8.19
C ARG A 18 -17.65 3.76 7.34
N LYS A 19 -18.57 2.79 7.36
CA LYS A 19 -19.83 2.88 6.61
C LYS A 19 -20.97 3.45 7.46
N THR A 20 -20.87 3.33 8.78
CA THR A 20 -21.95 3.62 9.72
C THR A 20 -21.69 4.83 10.61
N GLU A 21 -20.42 5.14 10.85
CA GLU A 21 -19.97 6.21 11.74
C GLU A 21 -19.11 7.21 10.97
N ASP A 22 -19.48 8.48 11.05
CA ASP A 22 -18.74 9.58 10.43
C ASP A 22 -17.45 9.92 11.19
N ASP A 23 -17.28 9.44 12.43
CA ASP A 23 -16.21 9.89 13.34
C ASP A 23 -15.17 8.81 13.67
N ILE A 24 -14.77 8.02 12.66
CA ILE A 24 -13.71 7.02 12.85
C ILE A 24 -12.37 7.66 13.26
N SER A 25 -12.15 8.93 12.89
CA SER A 25 -10.98 9.69 13.28
C SER A 25 -10.88 9.87 14.80
N SER A 26 -12.00 10.19 15.48
CA SER A 26 -12.01 10.26 16.95
C SER A 26 -11.67 8.92 17.59
N ILE A 27 -12.19 7.80 17.07
CA ILE A 27 -11.92 6.47 17.60
C ILE A 27 -10.43 6.14 17.50
N TYR A 28 -9.80 6.47 16.36
CA TYR A 28 -8.37 6.31 16.19
C TYR A 28 -7.60 7.18 17.16
N MET A 29 -7.97 8.45 17.31
CA MET A 29 -7.31 9.36 18.22
C MET A 29 -7.42 8.94 19.69
N GLU A 30 -8.61 8.55 20.13
CA GLU A 30 -8.86 8.01 21.47
C GLU A 30 -8.02 6.75 21.72
N SER A 31 -7.91 5.87 20.72
CA SER A 31 -7.11 4.65 20.81
C SER A 31 -5.62 4.95 20.93
N LEU A 32 -5.11 5.91 20.17
CA LEU A 32 -3.72 6.37 20.22
C LEU A 32 -3.41 7.04 21.56
N LYS A 33 -4.27 7.94 22.03
CA LYS A 33 -4.14 8.60 23.35
C LYS A 33 -4.08 7.58 24.47
N ARG A 34 -4.98 6.58 24.48
CA ARG A 34 -4.94 5.49 25.48
C ARG A 34 -3.67 4.66 25.40
N GLY A 35 -3.16 4.40 24.18
CA GLY A 35 -1.88 3.72 23.99
C GLY A 35 -0.71 4.50 24.60
N TYR A 36 -0.68 5.82 24.37
CA TYR A 36 0.35 6.71 24.88
C TYR A 36 0.26 6.93 26.40
N GLN A 37 -0.94 7.10 26.95
CA GLN A 37 -1.18 7.25 28.39
C GLN A 37 -0.70 6.03 29.19
N ARG A 38 -0.80 4.82 28.62
CA ARG A 38 -0.20 3.62 29.24
C ARG A 38 1.31 3.72 29.33
N TYR A 39 1.95 4.25 28.30
CA TYR A 39 3.39 4.55 28.33
C TYR A 39 3.73 5.58 29.41
N GLU A 40 2.99 6.69 29.50
CA GLU A 40 3.22 7.72 30.53
C GLU A 40 3.01 7.17 31.96
N SER A 41 2.02 6.31 32.13
CA SER A 41 1.72 5.66 33.42
C SER A 41 2.84 4.72 33.84
N GLU A 42 3.37 3.93 32.91
CA GLU A 42 4.51 3.03 33.19
C GLU A 42 5.81 3.82 33.39
N LEU A 43 6.00 4.96 32.73
CA LEU A 43 7.14 5.87 32.93
C LEU A 43 7.14 6.46 34.35
N SER A 44 5.95 6.72 34.89
CA SER A 44 5.75 7.29 36.22
C SER A 44 5.81 6.23 37.34
N CYS A 45 5.61 4.97 36.98
CA CYS A 45 5.78 3.84 37.87
C CYS A 45 7.27 3.45 37.93
N ASP A 46 7.73 2.84 39.02
CA ASP A 46 9.06 2.19 39.09
C ASP A 46 9.11 0.90 38.23
N GLY A 47 8.40 0.90 37.11
CA GLY A 47 8.43 -0.16 36.12
C GLY A 47 9.76 -0.10 35.38
N GLY A 48 10.54 -1.18 35.41
CA GLY A 48 11.83 -1.22 34.73
C GLY A 48 11.73 -0.80 33.25
N GLU A 49 12.78 -0.17 32.74
CA GLU A 49 12.88 0.45 31.40
C GLU A 49 12.31 -0.42 30.26
N SER A 50 12.45 -1.75 30.36
CA SER A 50 11.89 -2.72 29.41
C SER A 50 10.36 -2.64 29.27
N ARG A 51 9.62 -2.31 30.32
CA ARG A 51 8.14 -2.18 30.26
C ARG A 51 7.71 -0.90 29.58
N VAL A 52 8.39 0.20 29.88
CA VAL A 52 8.18 1.51 29.26
C VAL A 52 8.39 1.41 27.75
N GLU A 53 9.51 0.81 27.33
CA GLU A 53 9.82 0.61 25.90
C GLU A 53 8.77 -0.25 25.20
N LYS A 54 8.30 -1.34 25.85
CA LYS A 54 7.24 -2.19 25.30
C LYS A 54 5.92 -1.43 25.12
N CYS A 55 5.53 -0.59 26.08
CA CYS A 55 4.31 0.20 25.97
C CYS A 55 4.40 1.21 24.82
N LEU A 56 5.55 1.88 24.70
CA LEU A 56 5.79 2.81 23.60
C LEU A 56 5.76 2.09 22.24
N GLN A 57 6.37 0.91 22.16
CA GLN A 57 6.40 0.09 20.96
C GLN A 57 4.99 -0.36 20.54
N VAL A 58 4.13 -0.72 21.50
CA VAL A 58 2.72 -1.04 21.22
C VAL A 58 1.98 0.16 20.64
N CYS A 59 2.21 1.37 21.15
CA CYS A 59 1.63 2.59 20.60
C CYS A 59 2.11 2.84 19.16
N ARG A 60 3.41 2.67 18.90
CA ARG A 60 4.02 2.81 17.57
C ARG A 60 3.43 1.82 16.56
N GLU A 61 3.31 0.55 16.96
CA GLU A 61 2.73 -0.49 16.12
C GLU A 61 1.26 -0.26 15.82
N LEU A 62 0.49 0.22 16.80
CA LEU A 62 -0.91 0.59 16.60
C LEU A 62 -1.03 1.71 15.56
N ALA A 63 -0.26 2.79 15.72
CA ALA A 63 -0.24 3.90 14.77
C ALA A 63 0.16 3.45 13.36
N GLY A 64 1.21 2.62 13.24
CA GLY A 64 1.65 2.06 11.96
C GLY A 64 0.59 1.17 11.29
N ARG A 65 -0.15 0.36 12.06
CA ARG A 65 -1.22 -0.49 11.52
C ARG A 65 -2.43 0.33 11.06
N LEU A 66 -2.86 1.31 11.86
CA LEU A 66 -3.98 2.17 11.52
C LEU A 66 -3.65 3.06 10.31
N SER A 67 -2.46 3.66 10.28
CA SER A 67 -2.03 4.47 9.13
C SER A 67 -1.80 3.63 7.88
N GLY A 68 -1.39 2.36 8.05
CA GLY A 68 -1.24 1.38 6.97
C GLY A 68 -2.55 1.06 6.23
N MET A 69 -3.71 1.41 6.81
CA MET A 69 -5.00 1.31 6.12
C MET A 69 -5.20 2.39 5.04
N TYR A 70 -4.36 3.43 5.06
CA TYR A 70 -4.40 4.57 4.13
C TYR A 70 -3.27 4.50 3.10
N VAL A 71 -3.12 3.35 2.43
CA VAL A 71 -2.12 3.15 1.37
C VAL A 71 -2.76 3.22 -0.01
N GLY A 72 -2.01 3.70 -1.01
CA GLY A 72 -2.47 3.80 -2.39
C GLY A 72 -3.64 4.79 -2.54
N ALA A 73 -4.70 4.39 -3.26
CA ALA A 73 -5.87 5.24 -3.49
C ALA A 73 -6.63 5.61 -2.22
N ALA A 74 -6.56 4.77 -1.17
CA ALA A 74 -7.25 5.00 0.10
C ALA A 74 -6.77 6.28 0.79
N ARG A 75 -5.49 6.65 0.63
CA ARG A 75 -4.92 7.86 1.23
C ARG A 75 -5.63 9.14 0.76
N ASN A 76 -5.99 9.18 -0.52
CA ASN A 76 -6.63 10.35 -1.13
C ASN A 76 -8.14 10.33 -0.83
N LYS A 77 -8.76 9.14 -0.88
CA LYS A 77 -10.19 8.95 -0.57
C LYS A 77 -10.53 9.39 0.86
N HIS A 78 -9.67 9.03 1.80
CA HIS A 78 -9.86 9.31 3.23
C HIS A 78 -8.97 10.44 3.74
N ARG A 79 -8.58 11.38 2.86
CA ARG A 79 -7.67 12.49 3.20
C ARG A 79 -8.16 13.29 4.41
N LEU A 80 -9.45 13.59 4.48
CA LEU A 80 -10.04 14.37 5.59
C LEU A 80 -9.97 13.62 6.92
N GLU A 81 -10.20 12.30 6.91
CA GLU A 81 -10.06 11.46 8.11
C GLU A 81 -8.62 11.52 8.64
N ILE A 82 -7.63 11.36 7.76
CA ILE A 82 -6.20 11.43 8.12
C ILE A 82 -5.84 12.83 8.63
N LEU A 83 -6.30 13.88 7.95
CA LEU A 83 -6.06 15.27 8.38
C LEU A 83 -6.64 15.55 9.76
N SER A 84 -7.85 15.06 10.04
CA SER A 84 -8.50 15.22 11.35
C SER A 84 -7.66 14.56 12.45
N VAL A 85 -7.21 13.32 12.25
CA VAL A 85 -6.31 12.61 13.18
C VAL A 85 -5.02 13.40 13.42
N VAL A 86 -4.40 13.91 12.35
CA VAL A 86 -3.14 14.65 12.48
C VAL A 86 -3.33 15.97 13.23
N LYS A 87 -4.36 16.74 12.90
CA LYS A 87 -4.64 18.03 13.55
C LYS A 87 -4.94 17.86 15.03
N GLU A 88 -5.85 16.94 15.38
CA GLU A 88 -6.18 16.65 16.77
C GLU A 88 -4.95 16.10 17.53
N GLY A 89 -4.11 15.33 16.85
CA GLY A 89 -2.87 14.82 17.41
C GLY A 89 -1.82 15.89 17.68
N VAL A 90 -1.71 16.88 16.80
CA VAL A 90 -0.88 18.07 17.03
C VAL A 90 -1.45 18.87 18.20
N GLU A 91 -2.75 19.13 18.25
CA GLU A 91 -3.38 19.81 19.38
C GLU A 91 -3.14 19.09 20.71
N PHE A 92 -3.20 17.75 20.72
CA PHE A 92 -2.88 16.95 21.89
C PHE A 92 -1.42 17.14 22.31
N ALA A 93 -0.46 16.95 21.41
CA ALA A 93 0.97 17.06 21.74
C ALA A 93 1.37 18.44 22.28
N PHE A 94 0.72 19.50 21.81
CA PHE A 94 0.97 20.87 22.25
C PHE A 94 0.23 21.27 23.53
N ARG A 95 -0.69 20.45 24.06
CA ARG A 95 -1.47 20.77 25.27
C ARG A 95 -0.60 20.95 26.50
N ASP A 96 0.35 20.04 26.70
CA ASP A 96 1.28 20.04 27.83
C ASP A 96 2.74 20.12 27.33
N ALA A 97 2.98 20.92 26.28
CA ALA A 97 4.31 21.07 25.68
C ALA A 97 5.38 21.44 26.73
N PRO A 98 6.58 20.80 26.73
CA PRO A 98 7.06 19.79 25.79
C PRO A 98 6.79 18.32 26.17
N LYS A 99 6.02 18.04 27.25
CA LYS A 99 5.90 16.69 27.84
C LYS A 99 5.34 15.63 26.88
N GLN A 100 4.44 16.03 25.98
CA GLN A 100 3.73 15.13 25.06
C GLN A 100 4.30 15.16 23.63
N MET A 101 5.47 15.77 23.40
CA MET A 101 6.04 15.90 22.05
C MET A 101 6.36 14.56 21.41
N LEU A 102 6.73 13.54 22.19
CA LEU A 102 6.99 12.19 21.69
C LEU A 102 5.76 11.57 21.01
N PHE A 103 4.55 12.02 21.34
CA PHE A 103 3.33 11.60 20.66
C PHE A 103 3.33 11.97 19.17
N LEU A 104 3.93 13.11 18.79
CA LEU A 104 4.05 13.52 17.38
C LEU A 104 4.83 12.48 16.58
N GLU A 105 5.96 12.04 17.12
CA GLU A 105 6.83 11.07 16.47
C GLU A 105 6.23 9.66 16.45
N VAL A 106 5.68 9.21 17.58
CA VAL A 106 5.27 7.81 17.74
C VAL A 106 3.89 7.53 17.16
N ALA A 107 2.94 8.46 17.33
CA ALA A 107 1.54 8.25 16.96
C ALA A 107 1.14 9.00 15.70
N ILE A 108 1.60 10.24 15.50
CA ILE A 108 1.08 11.13 14.46
C ILE A 108 1.90 11.06 13.16
N LEU A 109 3.22 10.91 13.25
CA LEU A 109 4.11 10.80 12.09
C LEU A 109 3.68 9.71 11.08
N PRO A 110 3.23 8.50 11.51
CA PRO A 110 2.74 7.48 10.59
C PRO A 110 1.53 7.92 9.76
N PHE A 111 0.69 8.83 10.27
CA PHE A 111 -0.48 9.37 9.56
C PHE A 111 -0.09 10.58 8.71
N ALA A 112 0.71 11.50 9.24
CA ALA A 112 1.12 12.70 8.55
C ALA A 112 1.88 12.38 7.24
N THR A 113 2.70 11.33 7.24
CA THR A 113 3.39 10.85 6.03
C THR A 113 2.46 10.30 4.95
N ARG A 114 1.20 9.94 5.27
CA ARG A 114 0.18 9.49 4.29
C ARG A 114 -0.48 10.62 3.52
N LEU A 115 -0.36 11.86 3.99
CA LEU A 115 -1.01 13.02 3.39
C LEU A 115 -0.36 13.46 2.08
N SER A 116 -0.99 14.40 1.38
CA SER A 116 -0.39 15.00 0.19
C SER A 116 0.68 16.03 0.58
N VAL A 117 1.57 16.40 -0.35
CA VAL A 117 2.59 17.45 -0.10
C VAL A 117 1.99 18.78 0.39
N PRO A 118 0.91 19.34 -0.20
CA PRO A 118 0.35 20.60 0.30
C PRO A 118 -0.17 20.49 1.72
N ASP A 119 -0.83 19.38 2.06
CA ASP A 119 -1.29 19.12 3.44
C ASP A 119 -0.14 19.09 4.44
N ILE A 120 0.98 18.47 4.05
CA ILE A 120 2.17 18.38 4.91
C ILE A 120 2.79 19.75 5.12
N ILE A 121 2.85 20.58 4.08
CA ILE A 121 3.33 21.97 4.20
C ILE A 121 2.45 22.75 5.17
N ASP A 122 1.13 22.60 5.07
CA ASP A 122 0.19 23.27 5.98
C ASP A 122 0.38 22.79 7.43
N ILE A 123 0.53 21.48 7.67
CA ILE A 123 0.82 20.93 9.01
C ILE A 123 2.16 21.43 9.54
N LYS A 124 3.22 21.45 8.72
CA LYS A 124 4.53 22.00 9.12
C LYS A 124 4.38 23.45 9.58
N ARG A 125 3.67 24.28 8.81
CA ARG A 125 3.39 25.68 9.17
C ARG A 125 2.60 25.78 10.47
N GLU A 126 1.62 24.91 10.66
CA GLU A 126 0.79 24.85 11.86
C GLU A 126 1.62 24.52 13.12
N VAL A 127 2.51 23.53 13.03
CA VAL A 127 3.41 23.12 14.11
C VAL A 127 4.42 24.21 14.41
N GLN A 128 5.08 24.76 13.38
CA GLN A 128 6.03 25.87 13.52
C GLN A 128 5.36 27.10 14.16
N GLY A 129 4.14 27.45 13.74
CA GLY A 129 3.38 28.58 14.30
C GLY A 129 3.08 28.42 15.80
N ARG A 130 2.86 27.19 16.28
CA ARG A 130 2.72 26.91 17.71
C ARG A 130 4.03 27.00 18.48
N MET A 131 5.16 26.73 17.83
CA MET A 131 6.49 26.82 18.46
C MET A 131 6.96 28.27 18.65
N VAL A 132 6.53 29.21 17.79
CA VAL A 132 6.98 30.63 17.85
C VAL A 132 6.77 31.27 19.23
N HIS A 133 5.74 30.86 19.97
CA HIS A 133 5.38 31.45 21.26
C HIS A 133 5.91 30.65 22.47
N VAL A 134 6.70 29.59 22.24
CA VAL A 134 7.20 28.71 23.30
C VAL A 134 8.72 28.74 23.31
N ASN A 135 9.31 28.86 24.50
CA ASN A 135 10.75 28.85 24.66
C ASN A 135 11.29 27.42 24.50
N THR A 136 11.73 27.07 23.29
CA THR A 136 12.27 25.74 22.98
C THR A 136 13.64 25.48 23.61
N ASP A 137 14.32 26.53 24.08
CA ASP A 137 15.68 26.46 24.61
C ASP A 137 15.74 26.02 26.09
N GLU A 138 14.60 26.04 26.80
CA GLU A 138 14.51 25.61 28.20
C GLU A 138 14.65 24.09 28.36
N ASP A 139 14.07 23.32 27.45
CA ASP A 139 14.18 21.85 27.41
C ASP A 139 14.43 21.36 25.98
N PRO A 140 15.65 21.49 25.46
CA PRO A 140 15.97 21.07 24.10
C PRO A 140 15.76 19.57 23.89
N SER A 141 15.77 18.76 24.97
CA SER A 141 15.57 17.31 24.90
C SER A 141 14.11 16.93 24.66
N GLY A 142 13.18 17.59 25.36
CA GLY A 142 11.74 17.40 25.21
C GLY A 142 11.22 17.83 23.83
N TRP A 143 11.88 18.79 23.18
CA TRP A 143 11.52 19.25 21.84
C TRP A 143 12.07 18.39 20.70
N ARG A 144 13.05 17.51 20.95
CA ARG A 144 13.64 16.65 19.89
C ARG A 144 12.61 15.91 19.05
N PRO A 145 11.58 15.24 19.63
CA PRO A 145 10.58 14.53 18.82
C PRO A 145 9.81 15.44 17.86
N CYS A 146 9.58 16.71 18.23
CA CYS A 146 8.93 17.69 17.37
C CYS A 146 9.82 18.06 16.17
N PHE A 147 11.13 18.26 16.40
CA PHE A 147 12.07 18.53 15.32
C PHE A 147 12.25 17.33 14.39
N THR A 148 12.36 16.11 14.93
CA THR A 148 12.41 14.87 14.14
C THR A 148 11.14 14.70 13.30
N PHE A 149 9.97 15.03 13.86
CA PHE A 149 8.71 15.04 13.13
C PHE A 149 8.75 16.01 11.95
N LEU A 150 9.18 17.26 12.16
CA LEU A 150 9.28 18.27 11.10
C LEU A 150 10.28 17.90 10.01
N GLU A 151 11.45 17.37 10.39
CA GLU A 151 12.50 16.90 9.48
C GLU A 151 11.99 15.75 8.60
N THR A 152 11.31 14.76 9.20
CA THR A 152 10.75 13.64 8.43
C THR A 152 9.68 14.10 7.45
N LEU A 153 8.87 15.09 7.83
CA LEU A 153 7.89 15.70 6.92
C LEU A 153 8.55 16.46 5.76
N GLU A 154 9.63 17.18 6.04
CA GLU A 154 10.44 17.87 5.03
C GLU A 154 11.07 16.90 4.03
N GLU A 155 11.73 15.87 4.55
CA GLU A 155 12.35 14.83 3.72
C GLU A 155 11.33 14.20 2.76
N LYS A 156 10.10 14.00 3.23
CA LYS A 156 9.03 13.45 2.41
C LYS A 156 8.49 14.42 1.36
N CYS A 157 8.53 15.73 1.60
CA CYS A 157 8.21 16.72 0.57
C CYS A 157 9.26 16.68 -0.55
N LEU A 158 10.55 16.73 -0.19
CA LEU A 158 11.67 16.73 -1.15
C LEU A 158 11.68 15.46 -2.02
N LYS A 159 11.55 14.28 -1.40
CA LYS A 159 11.48 12.99 -2.12
C LYS A 159 10.31 12.89 -3.10
N THR A 160 9.23 13.62 -2.87
CA THR A 160 8.07 13.60 -3.78
C THR A 160 8.31 14.49 -5.00
N GLU A 161 9.00 15.62 -4.83
CA GLU A 161 9.38 16.53 -5.91
C GLU A 161 10.40 15.88 -6.86
N ASP A 162 11.44 15.23 -6.33
CA ASP A 162 12.47 14.55 -7.12
C ASP A 162 11.87 13.46 -8.05
N VAL A 163 10.86 12.72 -7.57
CA VAL A 163 10.18 11.67 -8.34
C VAL A 163 9.18 12.23 -9.36
N GLN A 164 8.73 13.48 -9.18
CA GLN A 164 7.81 14.15 -10.08
C GLN A 164 8.55 14.78 -11.26
N ASP A 165 9.75 15.33 -11.03
CA ASP A 165 10.64 15.88 -12.08
C ASP A 165 11.13 14.77 -13.03
N ASP A 166 11.40 13.57 -12.51
CA ASP A 166 11.71 12.38 -13.32
C ASP A 166 10.52 11.87 -14.18
N LYS A 167 9.29 12.31 -13.88
CA LYS A 167 8.07 11.88 -14.59
C LYS A 167 7.56 12.88 -15.62
N GLU A 168 8.06 14.11 -15.63
CA GLU A 168 7.66 15.11 -16.63
C GLU A 168 8.42 14.95 -17.96
N GLY A 169 9.41 14.04 -18.02
CA GLY A 169 10.16 13.69 -19.24
C GLY A 169 9.79 12.34 -19.90
N VAL A 170 9.02 11.47 -19.26
CA VAL A 170 8.75 10.12 -19.80
C VAL A 170 7.26 9.90 -20.01
N ALA A 171 6.79 10.35 -21.18
CA ALA A 171 5.58 9.81 -21.79
C ALA A 171 5.70 8.28 -21.85
N VAL A 172 4.93 7.60 -20.99
CA VAL A 172 4.88 6.14 -20.85
C VAL A 172 4.43 5.52 -22.17
N LYS A 173 5.37 5.16 -23.05
CA LYS A 173 5.13 4.20 -24.12
C LYS A 173 4.93 2.83 -23.47
N ARG A 174 3.66 2.48 -23.25
CA ARG A 174 3.23 1.11 -22.93
C ARG A 174 3.87 0.14 -23.92
N LYS A 175 4.90 -0.59 -23.49
CA LYS A 175 5.61 -1.59 -24.30
C LYS A 175 4.74 -2.85 -24.38
N GLY A 176 3.70 -2.77 -25.18
CA GLY A 176 2.87 -3.91 -25.57
C GLY A 176 3.64 -4.82 -26.53
N ARG A 177 3.55 -6.12 -26.25
CA ARG A 177 3.80 -7.29 -27.09
C ARG A 177 4.02 -7.01 -28.60
N PRO A 178 5.07 -7.58 -29.24
CA PRO A 178 5.36 -7.33 -30.65
C PRO A 178 4.18 -7.72 -31.57
N LYS A 179 3.72 -6.78 -32.39
CA LYS A 179 2.75 -7.03 -33.46
C LYS A 179 3.47 -7.69 -34.64
N LYS A 180 3.15 -8.95 -34.93
CA LYS A 180 3.59 -9.69 -36.12
C LYS A 180 2.96 -9.04 -37.37
N ARG A 181 3.78 -8.50 -38.27
CA ARG A 181 3.35 -8.03 -39.59
C ARG A 181 3.09 -9.27 -40.47
N ALA A 182 1.92 -9.33 -41.09
CA ALA A 182 1.63 -10.28 -42.15
C ALA A 182 1.88 -9.55 -43.47
N GLU A 183 2.97 -9.88 -44.15
CA GLU A 183 3.22 -9.42 -45.51
C GLU A 183 2.99 -10.62 -46.42
N THR A 184 1.87 -10.54 -47.14
CA THR A 184 1.50 -11.45 -48.21
C THR A 184 2.35 -11.16 -49.43
N GLU A 185 3.15 -12.12 -49.88
CA GLU A 185 3.40 -12.25 -51.31
C GLU A 185 3.65 -13.71 -51.69
N ARG A 186 2.84 -14.15 -52.65
CA ARG A 186 2.84 -15.49 -53.24
C ARG A 186 4.04 -15.59 -54.17
N LYS A 187 4.74 -16.73 -54.16
CA LYS A 187 5.29 -17.37 -55.37
C LYS A 187 5.47 -18.86 -55.09
N ARG A 188 4.86 -19.66 -55.97
CA ARG A 188 5.08 -21.10 -56.15
C ARG A 188 6.54 -21.29 -56.60
N LEU A 189 7.15 -22.46 -56.52
CA LEU A 189 7.00 -23.58 -57.46
C LEU A 189 7.96 -24.68 -56.96
N PHE A 190 7.59 -25.93 -57.17
CA PHE A 190 8.32 -27.15 -56.85
C PHE A 190 9.83 -27.06 -57.12
N ASP A 191 10.63 -27.69 -56.25
CA ASP A 191 11.76 -28.46 -56.73
C ASP A 191 11.95 -29.73 -55.88
N GLU A 192 12.30 -30.79 -56.59
CA GLU A 192 12.36 -32.20 -56.20
C GLU A 192 13.77 -32.57 -55.72
N GLU A 193 13.82 -33.55 -54.82
CA GLU A 193 14.88 -34.55 -54.62
C GLU A 193 16.26 -34.20 -54.01
N SER A 194 16.76 -35.25 -53.33
CA SER A 194 18.13 -35.52 -52.83
C SER A 194 18.51 -34.80 -51.53
N GLY A 195 18.92 -35.45 -50.45
CA GLY A 195 19.38 -36.81 -50.19
C GLY A 195 20.34 -36.78 -48.98
N SER A 196 20.60 -37.95 -48.39
CA SER A 196 21.68 -38.32 -47.44
C SER A 196 21.59 -37.91 -45.96
N ASP A 197 21.45 -38.97 -45.18
CA ASP A 197 22.28 -39.41 -44.05
C ASP A 197 22.16 -38.77 -42.66
N ASP A 198 21.66 -39.65 -41.77
CA ASP A 198 22.31 -40.13 -40.55
C ASP A 198 22.66 -39.10 -39.47
N ASP A 199 21.95 -39.12 -38.35
CA ASP A 199 22.35 -40.05 -37.29
C ASP A 199 21.39 -40.01 -36.10
N GLU A 200 21.29 -41.18 -35.48
CA GLU A 200 20.40 -41.57 -34.41
C GLU A 200 20.86 -41.04 -33.05
N SER A 201 19.91 -40.73 -32.16
CA SER A 201 20.07 -41.00 -30.72
C SER A 201 18.72 -41.02 -30.01
N ILE A 202 18.25 -42.23 -29.79
CA ILE A 202 17.17 -42.61 -28.88
C ILE A 202 17.74 -42.75 -27.46
N SER A 203 17.06 -42.16 -26.49
CA SER A 203 16.96 -42.63 -25.10
C SER A 203 15.81 -41.83 -24.47
N GLY A 204 14.68 -42.35 -24.00
CA GLY A 204 14.35 -43.68 -23.50
C GLY A 204 13.84 -43.54 -22.06
N GLY A 205 12.52 -43.55 -21.84
CA GLY A 205 11.95 -44.01 -20.56
C GLY A 205 10.92 -43.13 -19.82
N SER A 206 9.63 -43.47 -20.01
CA SER A 206 8.47 -43.57 -19.07
C SER A 206 8.11 -42.52 -18.01
N ASP A 207 6.94 -41.88 -18.22
CA ASP A 207 5.61 -42.13 -17.58
C ASP A 207 5.37 -42.18 -16.05
N LYS A 208 4.35 -41.38 -15.67
CA LYS A 208 3.28 -41.55 -14.63
C LYS A 208 3.64 -41.23 -13.16
N GLU A 209 2.76 -40.70 -12.29
CA GLU A 209 1.41 -40.10 -12.28
C GLU A 209 1.18 -39.53 -10.85
N ASP A 210 0.00 -38.94 -10.63
CA ASP A 210 -0.70 -38.63 -9.36
C ASP A 210 -0.56 -37.20 -8.80
N LYS A 211 -1.47 -36.26 -9.11
CA LYS A 211 -2.88 -36.06 -8.66
C LYS A 211 -3.01 -35.63 -7.20
N GLY A 212 -3.38 -34.36 -7.03
CA GLY A 212 -3.97 -33.79 -5.81
C GLY A 212 -4.94 -32.70 -6.22
N ASP A 213 -6.22 -33.06 -6.19
CA ASP A 213 -7.41 -32.36 -6.69
C ASP A 213 -7.81 -31.18 -5.78
N PHE A 214 -8.21 -30.05 -6.36
CA PHE A 214 -9.00 -29.03 -5.67
C PHE A 214 -9.94 -28.39 -6.69
N VAL A 215 -11.15 -28.95 -6.79
CA VAL A 215 -12.31 -28.36 -7.46
C VAL A 215 -13.41 -28.17 -6.43
N ASP A 216 -13.80 -26.91 -6.24
CA ASP A 216 -15.20 -26.46 -6.22
C ASP A 216 -15.18 -24.93 -6.32
N GLU A 217 -15.38 -24.38 -7.52
CA GLU A 217 -16.67 -23.89 -8.04
C GLU A 217 -17.19 -22.66 -7.28
N ASP A 218 -16.90 -21.48 -7.84
CA ASP A 218 -17.88 -20.39 -7.93
C ASP A 218 -17.37 -19.27 -8.87
N ALA A 219 -17.84 -19.30 -10.13
CA ALA A 219 -18.23 -18.15 -10.96
C ALA A 219 -17.96 -18.37 -12.47
N PRO A 220 -18.90 -17.97 -13.35
CA PRO A 220 -19.05 -18.51 -14.70
C PRO A 220 -18.01 -17.99 -15.70
N LEU A 221 -17.44 -18.94 -16.45
CA LEU A 221 -16.54 -18.71 -17.58
C LEU A 221 -17.27 -17.93 -18.68
N ILE A 222 -16.86 -16.68 -18.89
CA ILE A 222 -17.33 -15.83 -19.97
C ILE A 222 -16.93 -16.47 -21.31
N GLU A 223 -17.92 -17.09 -21.93
CA GLU A 223 -17.90 -17.61 -23.28
C GLU A 223 -17.96 -16.44 -24.26
N THR A 224 -16.82 -16.05 -24.84
CA THR A 224 -16.84 -15.15 -26.00
C THR A 224 -15.65 -15.36 -26.93
N ILE A 225 -16.03 -15.70 -28.17
CA ILE A 225 -15.33 -15.46 -29.43
C ILE A 225 -14.26 -16.50 -29.78
N ARG A 226 -14.60 -17.39 -30.72
CA ARG A 226 -14.15 -17.20 -32.12
C ARG A 226 -14.86 -18.15 -33.10
N SER A 227 -15.82 -17.60 -33.83
CA SER A 227 -16.26 -18.17 -35.11
C SER A 227 -15.19 -17.97 -36.19
N ALA A 228 -15.18 -18.91 -37.14
CA ALA A 228 -14.48 -18.96 -38.44
C ALA A 228 -13.02 -19.45 -38.40
N ALA A 229 -12.57 -20.38 -39.25
CA ALA A 229 -12.98 -20.61 -40.63
C ALA A 229 -12.56 -21.98 -41.20
N ARG A 230 -13.51 -22.60 -41.93
CA ARG A 230 -13.39 -23.14 -43.30
C ARG A 230 -12.61 -24.46 -43.60
N ARG A 231 -13.42 -25.42 -44.06
CA ARG A 231 -13.41 -26.15 -45.37
C ARG A 231 -13.00 -27.64 -45.38
N ARG A 232 -13.96 -28.49 -45.78
CA ARG A 232 -13.97 -29.39 -46.96
C ARG A 232 -15.35 -30.07 -47.04
N ALA A 233 -16.22 -29.76 -48.00
CA ALA A 233 -16.28 -30.26 -49.38
C ALA A 233 -16.84 -31.70 -49.53
N VAL A 234 -18.16 -31.82 -49.73
CA VAL A 234 -18.89 -32.88 -50.47
C VAL A 234 -20.21 -32.20 -50.90
N ARG A 235 -20.45 -31.74 -52.13
CA ARG A 235 -20.69 -32.38 -53.44
C ARG A 235 -21.95 -33.27 -53.48
N GLY A 236 -22.97 -32.82 -54.22
CA GLY A 236 -24.13 -33.62 -54.67
C GLY A 236 -25.33 -33.59 -53.72
N GLU A 237 -26.61 -33.53 -54.11
CA GLU A 237 -27.27 -33.70 -55.40
C GLU A 237 -28.66 -33.02 -55.40
N ARG A 238 -29.24 -33.02 -56.60
CA ARG A 238 -30.45 -32.39 -57.16
C ARG A 238 -31.82 -32.74 -56.53
N SER A 239 -32.77 -31.80 -56.78
CA SER A 239 -34.19 -31.98 -57.16
C SER A 239 -35.14 -32.57 -56.09
N LYS A 240 -36.39 -32.12 -55.93
CA LYS A 240 -37.38 -31.47 -56.81
C LYS A 240 -38.30 -30.61 -55.96
#